data_AF-A0A2M9PCT8-F1
#
_entry.id   AF-A0A2M9PCT8-F1
#
_cell.length_a   1.000
_cell.length_b   1.000
_cell.length_c   1.000
_cell.angle_alpha   90.00
_cell.angle_beta   90.00
_cell.angle_gamma   90.00
#
_symmetry.space_group_name_H-M   'P 1'
#
loop_
_entity.id
_entity.type
_entity.pdbx_description
1 polymer ?
#
loop_
_entity_poly.entity_id
_entity_poly.type
_entity_poly.pdbx_seq_one_letter_code
_entity_poly.pdbx_strand_id
1 'polypeptide(L)'
;MQSDVRQYRVKLAETEEERLGAQRLRYRVFVEEMGASVTPDQRAARREWDAFDPFFDHLILTSEEPVADPLDRVVGVYRLMRRAAARAASGSTARPNTTCR
;
A
#
# COMPACT_ATOMS: atom_id res chain seq x y z
N MET A 1 -26.77 -23.02 -1.70
CA MET A 1 -25.55 -22.27 -2.03
C MET A 1 -25.43 -21.15 -1.00
N GLN A 2 -24.80 -21.42 0.15
CA GLN A 2 -24.52 -20.38 1.13
C GLN A 2 -23.33 -19.60 0.57
N SER A 3 -23.60 -18.46 -0.06
CA SER A 3 -22.58 -17.46 -0.27
C SER A 3 -22.22 -16.94 1.12
N ASP A 4 -21.16 -17.50 1.67
CA ASP A 4 -20.39 -16.89 2.74
C ASP A 4 -19.96 -15.52 2.21
N VAL A 5 -20.75 -14.49 2.51
CA VAL A 5 -20.44 -13.12 2.09
C VAL A 5 -19.31 -12.68 2.99
N ARG A 6 -18.09 -13.13 2.67
CA ARG A 6 -16.85 -12.62 3.26
C ARG A 6 -16.93 -11.10 3.13
N GLN A 7 -17.12 -10.45 4.26
CA GLN A 7 -17.35 -9.01 4.29
C GLN A 7 -16.00 -8.36 4.03
N TYR A 8 -15.84 -7.90 2.79
CA TYR A 8 -14.68 -7.14 2.38
C TYR A 8 -15.03 -5.66 2.31
N ARG A 9 -14.12 -4.81 2.78
CA ARG A 9 -14.29 -3.36 2.75
C ARG A 9 -13.11 -2.71 2.05
N VAL A 10 -13.41 -1.78 1.15
CA VAL A 10 -12.40 -0.92 0.51
C VAL A 10 -12.46 0.45 1.15
N LYS A 11 -11.30 0.96 1.60
CA LYS A 11 -11.16 2.31 2.15
C LYS A 11 -9.75 2.84 1.92
N LEU A 12 -9.54 4.13 2.13
CA LEU A 12 -8.18 4.66 2.29
C LEU A 12 -7.66 4.31 3.68
N ALA A 13 -6.38 3.99 3.81
CA ALA A 13 -5.73 3.79 5.10
C ALA A 13 -5.68 5.12 5.86
N GLU A 14 -6.23 5.13 7.07
CA GLU A 14 -6.33 6.29 7.94
C GLU A 14 -5.55 6.07 9.24
N THR A 15 -5.40 4.82 9.66
CA THR A 15 -4.71 4.46 10.91
C THR A 15 -3.30 3.93 10.63
N GLU A 16 -2.44 4.02 11.64
CA GLU A 16 -1.09 3.44 11.56
C GLU A 16 -1.16 1.91 11.39
N GLU A 17 -2.07 1.23 12.09
CA GLU A 17 -2.27 -0.23 11.94
C GLU A 17 -2.59 -0.61 10.48
N GLU A 18 -3.45 0.15 9.81
CA GLU A 18 -3.80 -0.06 8.41
C GLU A 18 -2.60 0.16 7.47
N ARG A 19 -1.79 1.20 7.72
CA ARG A 19 -0.56 1.45 6.95
C ARG A 19 0.47 0.35 7.16
N LEU A 20 0.64 -0.11 8.40
CA LEU A 20 1.53 -1.22 8.75
C LEU A 20 1.08 -2.54 8.11
N GLY A 21 -0.23 -2.81 8.09
CA GLY A 21 -0.80 -3.97 7.41
C GLY A 21 -0.53 -3.94 5.90
N ALA A 22 -0.70 -2.78 5.27
CA ALA A 22 -0.35 -2.57 3.87
C ALA A 22 1.14 -2.83 3.59
N GLN A 23 2.05 -2.32 4.43
CA GLN A 23 3.49 -2.55 4.29
C GLN A 23 3.88 -4.02 4.47
N ARG A 24 3.21 -4.74 5.39
CA ARG A 24 3.42 -6.17 5.60
C ARG A 24 2.91 -7.00 4.44
N LEU A 25 1.74 -6.66 3.89
CA LEU A 25 1.23 -7.33 2.69
C LEU A 25 2.19 -7.13 1.50
N ARG A 26 2.68 -5.91 1.30
CA ARG A 26 3.70 -5.61 0.28
C ARG A 26 4.96 -6.44 0.48
N TYR A 27 5.42 -6.58 1.72
CA TYR A 27 6.58 -7.42 2.03
C TYR A 27 6.35 -8.87 1.61
N ARG A 28 5.20 -9.48 1.97
CA ARG A 28 4.87 -10.85 1.57
C ARG A 28 4.93 -11.02 0.06
N VAL A 29 4.26 -10.15 -0.68
CA VAL A 29 4.20 -10.25 -2.15
C VAL A 29 5.56 -9.95 -2.79
N PHE A 30 6.17 -8.79 -2.51
CA PHE A 30 7.39 -8.40 -3.19
C PHE A 30 8.60 -9.20 -2.76
N VAL A 31 8.75 -9.48 -1.46
CA VAL A 31 9.95 -10.14 -0.93
C VAL A 31 9.79 -11.65 -0.90
N GLU A 32 8.70 -12.16 -0.33
CA GLU A 32 8.54 -13.61 -0.12
C GLU A 32 8.12 -14.31 -1.42
N GLU A 33 7.22 -13.72 -2.21
CA GLU A 33 6.74 -14.33 -3.45
C GLU A 33 7.58 -13.93 -4.68
N MET A 34 7.96 -12.66 -4.80
CA MET A 34 8.68 -12.15 -5.98
C MET A 34 10.20 -12.03 -5.81
N GLY A 35 10.74 -12.27 -4.61
CA GLY A 35 12.19 -12.27 -4.37
C GLY A 35 12.87 -10.90 -4.42
N ALA A 36 12.13 -9.81 -4.17
CA ALA A 36 12.69 -8.47 -4.12
C ALA A 36 13.75 -8.32 -3.01
N SER A 37 14.77 -7.51 -3.30
CA SER A 37 15.80 -7.16 -2.31
C SER A 37 15.29 -6.08 -1.36
N VAL A 38 15.46 -6.33 -0.06
CA VAL A 38 15.09 -5.42 1.03
C VAL A 38 16.22 -5.29 2.02
N THR A 39 16.23 -4.18 2.77
CA THR A 39 17.24 -3.93 3.80
C THR A 39 17.10 -4.93 4.96
N PRO A 40 18.16 -5.13 5.78
CA PRO A 40 18.07 -5.96 6.97
C PRO A 40 16.96 -5.52 7.94
N ASP A 41 16.74 -4.20 8.08
CA ASP A 41 15.69 -3.64 8.94
C ASP A 41 14.28 -3.98 8.42
N GLN A 42 14.06 -3.88 7.11
CA GLN A 42 12.79 -4.26 6.46
C GLN A 42 12.51 -5.76 6.63
N ARG A 43 13.55 -6.58 6.49
CA ARG A 43 13.47 -8.03 6.71
C ARG A 43 13.14 -8.38 8.17
N ALA A 44 13.81 -7.73 9.13
CA ALA A 44 13.59 -7.94 10.55
C ALA A 44 12.17 -7.55 10.96
N ALA A 45 11.66 -6.44 10.41
CA ALA A 45 10.32 -5.95 10.68
C ALA A 45 9.22 -6.63 9.84
N ARG A 46 9.58 -7.46 8.85
CA ARG A 46 8.66 -8.07 7.86
C ARG A 46 7.72 -7.05 7.22
N ARG A 47 8.27 -5.88 6.87
CA ARG A 47 7.54 -4.76 6.29
C ARG A 47 8.37 -4.17 5.17
N GLU A 48 7.69 -3.77 4.10
CA GLU A 48 8.30 -3.07 2.97
C GLU A 48 7.81 -1.63 2.97
N TRP A 49 8.75 -0.69 2.99
CA TRP A 49 8.50 0.74 3.01
C TRP A 49 9.54 1.48 2.17
N ASP A 50 9.14 2.58 1.56
CA ASP A 50 10.02 3.40 0.73
C ASP A 50 9.88 4.90 1.04
N ALA A 51 10.79 5.70 0.48
CA ALA A 51 10.81 7.15 0.69
C ALA A 51 9.56 7.87 0.13
N PHE A 52 8.76 7.19 -0.70
CA PHE A 52 7.58 7.76 -1.30
C PHE A 52 6.29 7.48 -0.51
N ASP A 53 6.29 6.55 0.45
CA ASP A 53 5.12 6.22 1.27
C ASP A 53 4.42 7.42 1.95
N PRO A 54 5.11 8.52 2.33
CA PRO A 54 4.44 9.72 2.82
C PRO A 54 3.60 10.47 1.76
N PHE A 55 3.85 10.24 0.47
CA PHE A 55 3.21 10.96 -0.64
C PHE A 55 2.06 10.18 -1.29
N PHE A 56 1.93 8.90 -0.98
CA PHE A 56 0.86 8.05 -1.49
C PHE A 56 -0.25 7.88 -0.46
N ASP A 57 -1.49 7.93 -0.94
CA ASP A 57 -2.61 7.38 -0.21
C ASP A 57 -2.68 5.87 -0.49
N HIS A 58 -2.82 5.06 0.54
CA HIS A 58 -2.96 3.61 0.40
C HIS A 58 -4.44 3.24 0.38
N LEU A 59 -4.95 2.87 -0.79
CA LEU A 59 -6.27 2.26 -0.92
C LEU A 59 -6.15 0.80 -0.50
N ILE A 60 -6.78 0.44 0.60
CA ILE A 60 -6.69 -0.90 1.20
C ILE A 60 -8.00 -1.66 1.01
N LEU A 61 -7.87 -2.97 0.85
CA LEU A 61 -8.94 -3.95 0.95
C LEU A 61 -8.77 -4.69 2.27
N THR A 62 -9.74 -4.57 3.16
CA THR A 62 -9.75 -5.26 4.46
C THR A 62 -10.79 -6.37 4.47
N SER A 63 -10.47 -7.45 5.20
CA SER A 63 -11.39 -8.53 5.53
C SER A 63 -11.93 -8.33 6.96
N GLU A 64 -13.23 -8.52 7.17
CA GLU A 64 -13.84 -8.52 8.51
C GLU A 64 -13.72 -9.90 9.21
N GLU A 65 -13.11 -10.89 8.54
CA GLU A 65 -12.79 -12.19 9.13
C GLU A 65 -11.86 -12.06 10.35
N PRO A 66 -12.02 -12.91 11.38
CA PRO A 66 -11.06 -12.98 12.49
C PRO A 66 -9.66 -13.36 11.98
N VAL A 67 -8.66 -12.59 12.39
CA VAL A 67 -7.25 -12.85 12.10
C VAL A 67 -6.45 -12.91 13.39
N ALA A 68 -5.37 -13.69 13.40
CA ALA A 68 -4.49 -13.81 14.57
C ALA A 68 -3.66 -12.54 14.81
N ASP A 69 -3.25 -11.86 13.72
CA ASP A 69 -2.49 -10.61 13.74
C ASP A 69 -3.35 -9.52 13.07
N PRO A 70 -3.67 -8.40 13.75
CA PRO A 70 -4.46 -7.30 13.16
C PRO A 70 -3.91 -6.78 11.82
N LEU A 71 -2.59 -6.84 11.62
CA LEU A 71 -1.96 -6.40 10.37
C LEU A 71 -2.34 -7.28 9.17
N ASP A 72 -2.75 -8.53 9.43
CA ASP A 72 -3.16 -9.48 8.41
C ASP A 72 -4.62 -9.29 7.95
N ARG A 73 -5.34 -8.30 8.51
CA ARG A 73 -6.66 -7.89 8.01
C ARG A 73 -6.60 -7.25 6.62
N VAL A 74 -5.45 -6.64 6.27
CA VAL A 74 -5.25 -6.03 4.96
C VAL A 74 -4.89 -7.12 3.96
N VAL A 75 -5.82 -7.41 3.05
CA VAL A 75 -5.71 -8.48 2.04
C VAL A 75 -5.42 -7.95 0.63
N GLY A 76 -5.48 -6.63 0.45
CA GLY A 76 -5.11 -5.96 -0.79
C GLY A 76 -4.68 -4.52 -0.53
N VAL A 77 -3.76 -4.02 -1.35
CA VAL A 77 -3.32 -2.62 -1.30
C VAL A 77 -3.05 -2.07 -2.69
N TYR A 78 -3.45 -0.82 -2.89
CA TYR A 78 -3.11 -0.02 -4.07
C TYR A 78 -2.57 1.34 -3.63
N ARG A 79 -1.55 1.85 -4.32
CA ARG A 79 -0.96 3.17 -4.04
C ARG A 79 -1.55 4.21 -4.99
N LEU A 80 -2.13 5.26 -4.42
CA LEU A 80 -2.70 6.37 -5.16
C LEU A 80 -1.84 7.61 -4.96
N MET A 81 -1.31 8.16 -6.05
CA MET A 81 -0.57 9.43 -6.00
C MET A 81 -1.48 10.56 -6.43
N ARG A 82 -1.81 11.48 -5.52
CA ARG A 82 -2.51 12.71 -5.90
C ARG A 82 -1.59 13.59 -6.74
N ARG A 83 -2.15 14.28 -7.75
CA ARG A 83 -1.40 15.17 -8.66
C ARG A 83 -0.59 16.24 -7.92
N ALA A 84 -1.08 16.71 -6.77
CA ALA A 84 -0.35 17.64 -5.90
C ALA A 84 0.87 16.99 -5.24
N ALA A 85 0.74 15.77 -4.72
CA ALA A 85 1.84 15.01 -4.14
C ALA A 85 2.90 14.64 -5.18
N ALA A 86 2.48 14.32 -6.41
CA ALA A 86 3.39 14.11 -7.54
C ALA A 86 4.28 15.33 -7.81
N ARG A 87 3.73 16.56 -7.73
CA ARG A 87 4.50 17.80 -7.89
C ARG A 87 5.50 18.03 -6.75
N ALA A 88 5.14 17.64 -5.52
CA ALA A 88 6.03 17.74 -4.37
C ALA A 88 7.16 16.69 -4.41
N ALA A 89 6.86 15.47 -4.84
CA ALA A 89 7.82 14.38 -4.96
C ALA A 89 8.78 14.53 -6.16
N SER A 90 8.37 15.23 -7.22
CA SER A 90 9.12 15.31 -8.49
C SER A 90 10.07 16.50 -8.63
N GLY A 91 10.12 17.44 -7.69
CA GLY A 91 11.04 18.58 -7.76
C GLY A 91 11.02 19.27 -9.13
N SER A 92 9.87 19.81 -9.55
CA SER A 92 9.76 20.76 -10.69
C SER A 92 10.66 20.47 -11.91
N THR A 93 10.21 19.62 -12.81
CA THR A 93 10.43 19.90 -14.25
C THR A 93 9.08 19.96 -14.94
N ALA A 94 8.37 21.06 -14.68
CA ALA A 94 7.27 21.47 -15.52
C ALA A 94 7.86 21.95 -16.86
N ARG A 95 7.74 21.14 -17.92
CA ARG A 95 7.60 21.70 -19.26
C ARG A 95 6.10 21.78 -19.54
N PRO A 96 5.46 22.96 -19.45
CA PRO A 96 4.08 23.11 -19.88
C PRO A 96 4.04 23.12 -21.42
N ASN A 97 2.95 22.61 -21.97
CA ASN A 97 2.62 22.48 -23.40
C ASN A 97 3.34 21.39 -24.20
N THR A 98 2.70 20.23 -24.27
CA THR A 98 2.39 19.66 -25.58
C THR A 98 0.93 19.25 -25.56
N THR A 99 0.14 19.99 -26.34
CA THR A 99 -1.27 19.77 -26.64
C THR A 99 -1.43 18.37 -27.22
N CYS A 100 -2.21 17.49 -26.59
CA CYS A 100 -2.72 16.31 -27.28
C CYS A 100 -3.76 16.77 -28.31
N ARG A 101 -3.45 16.50 -29.57
CA ARG A 101 -4.37 16.52 -30.70
C ARG A 101 -4.64 15.08 -31.11
#